data_AF-A0A815T371-F1
#
_entry.id   AF-A0A815T371-F1
#
_cell.length_a   1.000
_cell.length_b   1.000
_cell.length_c   1.000
_cell.angle_alpha   90.00
_cell.angle_beta   90.00
_cell.angle_gamma   90.00
#
_symmetry.space_group_name_H-M   'P 1'
#
loop_
_entity.id
_entity.type
_entity.pdbx_description
1 polymer ?
#
loop_
_entity_poly.entity_id
_entity_poly.type
_entity_poly.pdbx_seq_one_letter_code
_entity_poly.pdbx_strand_id
1 'polypeptide(L)'
;MKNFIILLLFISSSQFSISSRKQNHYDQRQLEEIIEILKIKFTDELEELISTNYNIEHHNDNPKQSENYEPEVDPNDHVDIKLWNKLNEKDMKKMPVIDDYSDEAMAMQWLKWYIPIAKRYSQVGALLNWNYETNITKENQAAMTAQNLIRSPFSRLVLPIAKKINEHMKYSKDDDLKRIFGRLATGATSDNNDDVKRTSKLHGQLEDIYSTTKVCELNDNKKCYTLSPYIERLMQIEKDYDRLLWAWKGWHDGCGNKIRSVYLPYIDLLNKNSKENGYHDLAVSFST
;
A
#
# COMPACT_ATOMS: atom_id res chain seq x y z
N MET A 1 -6.57 -20.56 12.65
CA MET A 1 -7.30 -20.19 11.42
C MET A 1 -7.89 -18.78 11.43
N LYS A 2 -8.24 -18.18 12.59
CA LYS A 2 -8.53 -16.73 12.69
C LYS A 2 -7.31 -15.81 12.45
N ASN A 3 -6.08 -16.35 12.48
CA ASN A 3 -4.85 -15.56 12.40
C ASN A 3 -4.35 -15.27 10.97
N PHE A 4 -4.92 -15.88 9.92
CA PHE A 4 -4.50 -15.58 8.54
C PHE A 4 -5.25 -14.38 7.94
N ILE A 5 -6.44 -14.06 8.47
CA ILE A 5 -7.27 -12.92 8.06
C ILE A 5 -6.97 -11.66 8.90
N ILE A 6 -6.44 -11.82 10.12
CA ILE A 6 -6.00 -10.70 10.97
C ILE A 6 -4.67 -10.08 10.49
N LEU A 7 -3.91 -10.78 9.64
CA LEU A 7 -2.66 -10.28 9.04
C LEU A 7 -2.87 -9.08 8.08
N LEU A 8 -4.11 -8.73 7.76
CA LEU A 8 -4.47 -7.61 6.87
C LEU A 8 -4.86 -6.31 7.60
N LEU A 9 -4.92 -6.28 8.93
CA LEU A 9 -5.43 -5.11 9.65
C LEU A 9 -4.62 -4.80 10.92
N PHE A 10 -4.13 -3.56 10.97
CA PHE A 10 -3.56 -2.84 12.12
C PHE A 10 -2.18 -3.27 12.62
N ILE A 11 -1.18 -2.40 12.45
CA ILE A 11 0.05 -2.49 13.26
C ILE A 11 0.54 -1.10 13.66
N SER A 12 0.77 -0.96 14.98
CA SER A 12 1.39 0.14 15.69
C SER A 12 2.52 -0.38 16.58
N SER A 13 3.58 0.44 16.69
CA SER A 13 4.46 0.74 17.84
C SER A 13 5.63 -0.19 18.25
N SER A 14 6.83 0.22 17.82
CA SER A 14 7.97 0.87 18.53
C SER A 14 9.00 0.05 19.34
N GLN A 15 10.31 0.18 18.99
CA GLN A 15 11.42 0.84 19.78
C GLN A 15 12.88 0.45 19.36
N PHE A 16 13.73 1.51 19.21
CA PHE A 16 15.22 1.72 19.34
C PHE A 16 16.32 0.86 18.62
N SER A 17 17.08 1.46 17.67
CA SER A 17 18.50 2.00 17.68
C SER A 17 19.64 0.95 17.52
N ILE A 18 20.59 1.00 16.56
CA ILE A 18 21.73 1.95 16.40
C ILE A 18 22.40 1.81 15.00
N SER A 19 22.73 2.97 14.38
CA SER A 19 23.87 3.35 13.51
C SER A 19 24.42 2.45 12.39
N SER A 20 24.28 2.90 11.13
CA SER A 20 25.32 3.71 10.45
C SER A 20 25.03 3.83 8.94
N ARG A 21 24.76 5.05 8.46
CA ARG A 21 25.20 5.50 7.12
C ARG A 21 25.06 7.02 6.99
N LYS A 22 26.21 7.60 6.67
CA LYS A 22 26.60 9.00 6.48
C LYS A 22 25.48 9.95 6.02
N GLN A 23 25.51 11.15 6.64
CA GLN A 23 24.88 12.40 6.21
C GLN A 23 24.78 12.52 4.69
N ASN A 24 23.57 12.50 4.15
CA ASN A 24 23.30 13.06 2.83
C ASN A 24 22.22 14.13 3.00
N HIS A 25 22.60 15.40 2.97
CA HIS A 25 21.73 16.37 2.32
C HIS A 25 21.57 15.88 0.88
N TYR A 26 20.34 15.85 0.35
CA TYR A 26 20.17 15.65 -1.07
C TYR A 26 20.93 16.78 -1.76
N ASP A 27 21.96 16.45 -2.53
CA ASP A 27 22.57 17.44 -3.41
C ASP A 27 21.49 17.88 -4.42
N GLN A 28 21.55 19.15 -4.83
CA GLN A 28 20.60 19.77 -5.77
C GLN A 28 20.26 18.86 -6.97
N ARG A 29 21.25 18.12 -7.48
CA ARG A 29 21.12 17.16 -8.58
C ARG A 29 20.27 15.94 -8.22
N GLN A 30 20.47 15.37 -7.03
CA GLN A 30 19.66 14.24 -6.55
C GLN A 30 18.21 14.67 -6.32
N LEU A 31 18.01 15.89 -5.83
CA LEU A 31 16.68 16.47 -5.68
C LEU A 31 16.01 16.68 -7.04
N GLU A 32 16.74 17.19 -8.05
CA GLU A 32 16.22 17.35 -9.42
C GLU A 32 15.87 16.01 -10.07
N GLU A 33 16.73 14.99 -9.95
CA GLU A 33 16.45 13.64 -10.44
C GLU A 33 15.20 13.03 -9.77
N ILE A 34 15.09 13.18 -8.45
CA ILE A 34 13.91 12.72 -7.71
C ILE A 34 12.67 13.51 -8.13
N ILE A 35 12.75 14.82 -8.30
CA ILE A 35 11.64 15.65 -8.81
C ILE A 35 11.21 15.19 -10.20
N GLU A 36 12.13 14.87 -11.11
CA GLU A 36 11.79 14.31 -12.43
C GLU A 36 11.10 12.95 -12.33
N ILE A 37 11.59 12.04 -11.46
CA ILE A 37 10.94 10.75 -11.23
C ILE A 37 9.56 10.93 -10.56
N LEU A 38 9.37 11.98 -9.76
CA LEU A 38 8.10 12.31 -9.11
C LEU A 38 7.08 12.96 -10.05
N LYS A 39 7.50 13.43 -11.22
CA LYS A 39 6.57 13.84 -12.28
C LYS A 39 5.87 12.65 -12.94
N ILE A 40 6.09 11.41 -12.47
CA ILE A 40 5.27 10.27 -12.89
C ILE A 40 3.81 10.54 -12.49
N LYS A 41 2.99 10.77 -13.52
CA LYS A 41 1.56 11.10 -13.42
C LYS A 41 0.71 9.84 -13.45
N PHE A 42 -0.50 9.94 -12.90
CA PHE A 42 -1.57 9.02 -13.26
C PHE A 42 -1.85 9.14 -14.78
N THR A 43 -2.08 8.02 -15.46
CA THR A 43 -2.30 7.96 -16.92
C THR A 43 -3.79 8.06 -17.27
N ASP A 44 -4.10 8.44 -18.51
CA ASP A 44 -5.48 8.39 -19.03
C ASP A 44 -6.05 6.95 -19.00
N GLU A 45 -5.19 5.94 -19.15
CA GLU A 45 -5.58 4.52 -18.98
C GLU A 45 -6.07 4.23 -17.55
N LEU A 46 -5.44 4.81 -16.52
CA LEU A 46 -5.94 4.69 -15.15
C LEU A 46 -7.27 5.44 -14.96
N GLU A 47 -7.48 6.55 -15.66
CA GLU A 47 -8.76 7.29 -15.65
C GLU A 47 -9.89 6.45 -16.26
N GLU A 48 -9.63 5.79 -17.38
CA GLU A 48 -10.59 4.86 -18.00
C GLU A 48 -10.91 3.68 -17.09
N LEU A 49 -9.91 3.06 -16.46
CA LEU A 49 -10.10 1.93 -15.56
C LEU A 49 -10.88 2.31 -14.29
N ILE A 50 -10.66 3.52 -13.78
CA ILE A 50 -11.42 4.04 -12.63
C ILE A 50 -12.86 4.36 -13.02
N SER A 51 -13.06 5.08 -14.13
CA SER A 51 -14.40 5.49 -14.58
C SER A 51 -15.26 4.32 -15.07
N THR A 52 -14.68 3.28 -15.68
CA THR A 52 -15.44 2.13 -16.16
C THR A 52 -15.99 1.27 -15.02
N ASN A 53 -15.26 1.18 -13.90
CA ASN A 53 -15.66 0.35 -12.76
C ASN A 53 -16.63 1.07 -11.79
N TYR A 54 -16.80 2.39 -11.94
CA TYR A 54 -17.74 3.18 -11.16
C TYR A 54 -18.77 3.84 -12.10
N ASN A 55 -20.02 3.37 -12.06
CA ASN A 55 -21.14 4.10 -12.69
C ASN A 55 -21.41 5.36 -11.87
N ILE A 56 -20.81 6.49 -12.25
CA ILE A 56 -20.99 7.73 -11.51
C ILE A 56 -21.96 8.63 -12.27
N GLU A 57 -23.17 8.79 -11.72
CA GLU A 57 -24.04 9.89 -12.11
C GLU A 57 -23.38 11.20 -11.67
N HIS A 58 -23.18 12.13 -12.61
CA HIS A 58 -22.60 13.44 -12.35
C HIS A 58 -23.51 14.26 -11.41
N HIS A 59 -23.26 14.22 -10.10
CA HIS A 59 -23.79 15.23 -9.20
C HIS A 59 -22.95 16.50 -9.32
N ASN A 60 -23.43 17.43 -10.15
CA ASN A 60 -22.92 18.79 -10.31
C ASN A 60 -23.22 19.62 -9.05
N ASP A 61 -22.56 19.33 -7.93
CA ASP A 61 -22.58 20.23 -6.77
C ASP A 61 -21.24 20.97 -6.69
N ASN A 62 -21.29 22.26 -7.04
CA ASN A 62 -20.17 23.20 -6.90
C ASN A 62 -19.64 23.16 -5.44
N PRO A 63 -18.37 22.79 -5.20
CA PRO A 63 -17.84 22.80 -3.84
C PRO A 63 -17.71 24.25 -3.38
N LYS A 64 -18.51 24.64 -2.39
CA LYS A 64 -18.35 25.91 -1.67
C LYS A 64 -16.99 25.90 -0.98
N GLN A 65 -16.08 26.76 -1.43
CA GLN A 65 -14.81 27.02 -0.75
C GLN A 65 -15.09 27.60 0.65
N SER A 66 -14.86 26.80 1.68
CA SER A 66 -14.74 27.23 3.07
C SER A 66 -13.28 27.00 3.48
N GLU A 67 -12.59 28.06 3.89
CA GLU A 67 -11.14 28.04 4.23
C GLU A 67 -10.78 27.17 5.46
N ASN A 68 -11.75 26.59 6.18
CA ASN A 68 -11.49 25.91 7.46
C ASN A 68 -12.27 24.60 7.67
N TYR A 69 -12.58 23.85 6.61
CA TYR A 69 -13.16 22.51 6.76
C TYR A 69 -12.42 21.53 5.84
N GLU A 70 -11.74 20.54 6.43
CA GLU A 70 -11.35 19.35 5.68
C GLU A 70 -12.65 18.69 5.21
N PRO A 71 -12.88 18.55 3.89
CA PRO A 71 -14.09 17.89 3.43
C PRO A 71 -14.05 16.45 3.90
N GLU A 72 -15.09 16.05 4.65
CA GLU A 72 -15.48 14.66 4.77
C GLU A 72 -15.48 14.08 3.36
N VAL A 73 -14.55 13.16 3.11
CA VAL A 73 -14.39 12.54 1.79
C VAL A 73 -15.60 11.64 1.63
N ASP A 74 -16.54 12.02 0.77
CA ASP A 74 -17.55 11.09 0.28
C ASP A 74 -16.79 9.93 -0.37
N PRO A 75 -17.00 8.67 0.02
CA PRO A 75 -16.44 7.52 -0.70
C PRO A 75 -16.79 7.49 -2.19
N ASN A 76 -17.81 8.26 -2.60
CA ASN A 76 -18.23 8.47 -3.98
C ASN A 76 -17.68 9.76 -4.61
N ASP A 77 -16.91 10.59 -3.88
CA ASP A 77 -16.25 11.75 -4.47
C ASP A 77 -15.29 11.25 -5.57
N HIS A 78 -15.51 11.77 -6.77
CA HIS A 78 -14.78 11.36 -7.96
C HIS A 78 -13.26 11.51 -7.78
N VAL A 79 -12.54 10.45 -8.09
CA VAL A 79 -11.09 10.52 -8.34
C VAL A 79 -10.87 11.26 -9.67
N ASP A 80 -10.72 12.59 -9.60
CA ASP A 80 -10.37 13.40 -10.77
C ASP A 80 -8.85 13.33 -11.01
N ILE A 81 -8.43 12.33 -11.79
CA ILE A 81 -7.03 12.08 -12.14
C ILE A 81 -6.37 13.30 -12.80
N LYS A 82 -7.08 14.00 -13.69
CA LYS A 82 -6.53 15.16 -14.41
C LYS A 82 -6.29 16.32 -13.44
N LEU A 83 -7.25 16.61 -12.57
CA LEU A 83 -7.09 17.60 -11.52
C LEU A 83 -5.97 17.20 -10.56
N TRP A 84 -5.89 15.93 -10.14
CA TRP A 84 -4.89 15.46 -9.19
C TRP A 84 -3.48 15.49 -9.75
N ASN A 85 -3.31 15.15 -11.03
CA ASN A 85 -2.04 15.34 -11.73
C ASN A 85 -1.62 16.82 -11.73
N LYS A 86 -2.53 17.73 -12.07
CA LYS A 86 -2.26 19.18 -12.06
C LYS A 86 -1.91 19.68 -10.65
N LEU A 87 -2.62 19.20 -9.63
CA LEU A 87 -2.35 19.57 -8.24
C LEU A 87 -1.03 18.98 -7.74
N ASN A 88 -0.70 17.73 -8.07
CA ASN A 88 0.56 17.10 -7.70
C ASN A 88 1.75 17.86 -8.33
N GLU A 89 1.69 18.21 -9.61
CA GLU A 89 2.73 19.04 -10.23
C GLU A 89 2.91 20.39 -9.54
N LYS A 90 1.81 21.02 -9.14
CA LYS A 90 1.82 22.31 -8.44
C LYS A 90 2.39 22.18 -7.03
N ASP A 91 1.98 21.18 -6.28
CA ASP A 91 2.33 21.01 -4.87
C ASP A 91 3.73 20.42 -4.70
N MET A 92 4.18 19.54 -5.59
CA MET A 92 5.56 19.03 -5.59
C MET A 92 6.60 20.15 -5.71
N LYS A 93 6.33 21.19 -6.50
CA LYS A 93 7.19 22.37 -6.62
C LYS A 93 7.26 23.23 -5.35
N LYS A 94 6.35 23.01 -4.40
CA LYS A 94 6.24 23.75 -3.13
C LYS A 94 6.78 22.96 -1.95
N MET A 95 7.53 21.87 -2.18
CA MET A 95 8.16 21.14 -1.08
C MET A 95 9.00 22.12 -0.25
N PRO A 96 8.77 22.21 1.07
CA PRO A 96 9.52 23.12 1.90
C PRO A 96 10.97 22.65 2.04
N VAL A 97 11.90 23.61 2.01
CA VAL A 97 13.28 23.38 2.42
C VAL A 97 13.30 23.27 3.94
N ILE A 98 13.94 22.24 4.46
CA ILE A 98 14.11 22.02 5.90
C ILE A 98 15.56 22.32 6.24
N ASP A 99 15.79 23.49 6.83
CA ASP A 99 17.13 23.93 7.26
C ASP A 99 17.47 23.40 8.67
N ASP A 100 16.45 23.18 9.50
CA ASP A 100 16.57 22.60 10.85
C ASP A 100 15.54 21.48 11.05
N TYR A 101 16.02 20.23 11.13
CA TYR A 101 15.18 19.05 11.36
C TYR A 101 14.67 18.94 12.81
N SER A 102 15.19 19.77 13.72
CA SER A 102 14.76 19.81 15.12
C SER A 102 13.65 20.82 15.40
N ASP A 103 13.36 21.72 14.45
CA ASP A 103 12.30 22.72 14.58
C ASP A 103 10.91 22.11 14.30
N GLU A 104 10.06 22.09 15.34
CA GLU A 104 8.68 21.60 15.27
C GLU A 104 7.83 22.41 14.27
N ALA A 105 8.09 23.72 14.11
CA ALA A 105 7.35 24.55 13.15
C ALA A 105 7.68 24.16 11.70
N MET A 106 8.95 23.86 11.40
CA MET A 106 9.36 23.35 10.08
C MET A 106 8.80 21.95 9.83
N ALA A 107 8.80 21.09 10.84
CA ALA A 107 8.18 19.76 10.77
C ALA A 107 6.68 19.87 10.42
N MET A 108 5.95 20.78 11.08
CA MET A 108 4.55 21.05 10.78
C MET A 108 4.33 21.64 9.39
N GLN A 109 5.21 22.52 8.92
CA GLN A 109 5.14 23.06 7.55
C GLN A 109 5.34 21.95 6.51
N TRP A 110 6.28 21.03 6.76
CA TRP A 110 6.48 19.86 5.90
C TRP A 110 5.26 18.93 5.89
N LEU A 111 4.60 18.70 7.03
CA LEU A 111 3.37 17.92 7.09
C LEU A 111 2.24 18.55 6.25
N LYS A 112 2.07 19.87 6.33
CA LYS A 112 1.06 20.59 5.52
C LYS A 112 1.27 20.42 4.02
N TRP A 113 2.52 20.23 3.59
CA TRP A 113 2.85 19.89 2.20
C TRP A 113 2.61 18.41 1.88
N TYR A 114 3.04 17.50 2.77
CA TYR A 114 2.97 16.06 2.58
C TYR A 114 1.54 15.51 2.51
N ILE A 115 0.69 15.90 3.48
CA ILE A 115 -0.65 15.33 3.69
C ILE A 115 -1.53 15.38 2.43
N PRO A 116 -1.72 16.53 1.75
CA PRO A 116 -2.61 16.59 0.58
C PRO A 116 -2.13 15.73 -0.59
N ILE A 117 -0.81 15.58 -0.78
CA ILE A 117 -0.24 14.73 -1.84
C ILE A 117 -0.44 13.26 -1.48
N ALA A 118 -0.12 12.87 -0.24
CA ALA A 118 -0.33 11.52 0.27
C ALA A 118 -1.80 11.10 0.17
N LYS A 119 -2.74 11.99 0.53
CA LYS A 119 -4.19 11.76 0.44
C LYS A 119 -4.61 11.37 -0.98
N ARG A 120 -4.16 12.07 -2.02
CA ARG A 120 -4.49 11.75 -3.42
C ARG A 120 -3.96 10.37 -3.82
N TYR A 121 -2.69 10.06 -3.51
CA TYR A 121 -2.14 8.72 -3.79
C TYR A 121 -2.91 7.62 -3.07
N SER A 122 -3.32 7.85 -1.81
CA SER A 122 -4.11 6.91 -1.03
C SER A 122 -5.52 6.73 -1.57
N GLN A 123 -6.18 7.80 -2.04
CA GLN A 123 -7.52 7.70 -2.62
C GLN A 123 -7.50 6.89 -3.93
N VAL A 124 -6.57 7.18 -4.86
CA VAL A 124 -6.42 6.35 -6.08
C VAL A 124 -6.12 4.90 -5.70
N GLY A 125 -5.18 4.70 -4.77
CA GLY A 125 -4.78 3.36 -4.34
C GLY A 125 -5.92 2.56 -3.72
N ALA A 126 -6.72 3.18 -2.84
CA ALA A 126 -7.87 2.53 -2.21
C ALA A 126 -8.93 2.13 -3.25
N LEU A 127 -9.18 2.99 -4.24
CA LEU A 127 -10.14 2.72 -5.32
C LEU A 127 -9.71 1.55 -6.19
N LEU A 128 -8.44 1.55 -6.63
CA LEU A 128 -7.89 0.47 -7.45
C LEU A 128 -7.83 -0.85 -6.67
N ASN A 129 -7.52 -0.79 -5.37
CA ASN A 129 -7.53 -1.96 -4.50
C ASN A 129 -8.94 -2.54 -4.40
N TRP A 130 -9.95 -1.69 -4.17
CA TRP A 130 -11.34 -2.11 -4.14
C TRP A 130 -11.76 -2.78 -5.46
N ASN A 131 -11.41 -2.19 -6.60
CA ASN A 131 -11.70 -2.76 -7.92
C ASN A 131 -11.06 -4.14 -8.12
N TYR A 132 -9.82 -4.32 -7.69
CA TYR A 132 -9.14 -5.60 -7.78
C TYR A 132 -9.79 -6.66 -6.87
N GLU A 133 -10.05 -6.34 -5.59
CA GLU A 133 -10.65 -7.28 -4.63
C GLU A 133 -12.08 -7.68 -4.99
N THR A 134 -12.87 -6.76 -5.56
CA THR A 134 -14.25 -7.02 -5.97
C THR A 134 -14.36 -7.61 -7.38
N ASN A 135 -13.32 -7.48 -8.21
CA ASN A 135 -13.25 -8.02 -9.55
C ASN A 135 -11.80 -8.38 -9.92
N ILE A 136 -11.38 -9.59 -9.55
CA ILE A 136 -10.00 -10.08 -9.75
C ILE A 136 -9.77 -10.35 -11.24
N THR A 137 -9.13 -9.41 -11.92
CA THR A 137 -8.76 -9.47 -13.35
C THR A 137 -7.32 -9.02 -13.56
N LYS A 138 -6.75 -9.35 -14.72
CA LYS A 138 -5.37 -8.96 -15.07
C LYS A 138 -5.26 -7.44 -15.22
N GLU A 139 -6.30 -6.82 -15.74
CA GLU A 139 -6.42 -5.39 -15.98
C GLU A 139 -6.41 -4.63 -14.65
N ASN A 140 -7.21 -5.07 -13.67
CA ASN A 140 -7.23 -4.47 -12.33
C ASN A 140 -5.90 -4.70 -11.59
N GLN A 141 -5.26 -5.86 -11.75
CA GLN A 141 -3.92 -6.12 -11.19
C GLN A 141 -2.84 -5.22 -11.82
N ALA A 142 -2.91 -4.98 -13.13
CA ALA A 142 -2.02 -4.08 -13.84
C ALA A 142 -2.19 -2.64 -13.35
N ALA A 143 -3.43 -2.19 -13.11
CA ALA A 143 -3.72 -0.88 -12.54
C ALA A 143 -3.09 -0.70 -11.14
N MET A 144 -3.23 -1.71 -10.27
CA MET A 144 -2.57 -1.73 -8.95
C MET A 144 -1.05 -1.65 -9.05
N THR A 145 -0.46 -2.37 -10.00
CA THR A 145 0.99 -2.33 -10.25
C THR A 145 1.43 -0.95 -10.75
N ALA A 146 0.67 -0.35 -11.67
CA ALA A 146 0.93 1.00 -12.15
C ALA A 146 0.86 2.02 -11.01
N GLN A 147 -0.16 1.94 -10.16
CA GLN A 147 -0.29 2.81 -8.98
C GLN A 147 0.90 2.68 -8.03
N ASN A 148 1.36 1.46 -7.75
CA ASN A 148 2.56 1.24 -6.92
C ASN A 148 3.81 1.88 -7.53
N LEU A 149 3.96 1.81 -8.85
CA LEU A 149 5.06 2.47 -9.56
C LEU A 149 4.97 3.99 -9.51
N ILE A 150 3.78 4.57 -9.63
CA ILE A 150 3.56 6.03 -9.55
C ILE A 150 3.79 6.54 -8.11
N ARG A 151 3.39 5.77 -7.09
CA ARG A 151 3.57 6.15 -5.66
C ARG A 151 5.00 5.92 -5.14
N SER A 152 5.72 4.93 -5.67
CA SER A 152 7.03 4.55 -5.11
C SER A 152 8.06 5.68 -5.12
N PRO A 153 8.21 6.52 -6.17
CA PRO A 153 9.08 7.69 -6.14
C PRO A 153 8.76 8.64 -4.98
N PHE A 154 7.47 8.93 -4.76
CA PHE A 154 7.04 9.82 -3.67
C PHE A 154 7.46 9.28 -2.33
N SER A 155 7.32 7.96 -2.14
CA SER A 155 7.73 7.29 -0.92
C SER A 155 9.26 7.35 -0.71
N ARG A 156 10.05 7.25 -1.78
CA ARG A 156 11.53 7.37 -1.73
C ARG A 156 12.02 8.78 -1.39
N LEU A 157 11.29 9.81 -1.82
CA LEU A 157 11.59 11.19 -1.45
C LEU A 157 11.28 11.45 0.04
N VAL A 158 10.07 11.07 0.48
CA VAL A 158 9.55 11.51 1.78
C VAL A 158 10.07 10.68 2.95
N LEU A 159 10.36 9.40 2.76
CA LEU A 159 10.76 8.52 3.86
C LEU A 159 12.09 8.94 4.52
N PRO A 160 13.16 9.28 3.78
CA PRO A 160 14.40 9.77 4.41
C PRO A 160 14.21 11.10 5.14
N ILE A 161 13.36 11.99 4.62
CA ILE A 161 13.02 13.26 5.26
C ILE A 161 12.28 12.99 6.58
N ALA A 162 11.24 12.16 6.54
CA ALA A 162 10.47 11.78 7.72
C ALA A 162 11.33 11.10 8.79
N LYS A 163 12.27 10.23 8.39
CA LYS A 163 13.24 9.60 9.30
C LYS A 163 14.11 10.65 10.02
N LYS A 164 14.66 11.62 9.28
CA LYS A 164 15.46 12.71 9.88
C LYS A 164 14.66 13.58 10.84
N ILE A 165 13.45 13.98 10.46
CA ILE A 165 12.56 14.74 11.36
C ILE A 165 12.27 13.92 12.63
N ASN A 166 11.96 12.63 12.48
CA ASN A 166 11.65 11.74 13.60
C ASN A 166 12.83 11.52 14.57
N GLU A 167 14.09 11.66 14.14
CA GLU A 167 15.25 11.64 15.04
C GLU A 167 15.15 12.69 16.16
N HIS A 168 14.44 13.79 15.89
CA HIS A 168 14.17 14.86 16.84
C HIS A 168 12.76 14.80 17.43
N MET A 169 11.71 14.61 16.60
CA MET A 169 10.30 14.62 17.05
C MET A 169 9.97 13.51 18.04
N LYS A 170 10.76 12.42 18.08
CA LYS A 170 10.61 11.37 19.12
C LYS A 170 10.79 11.90 20.55
N TYR A 171 11.41 13.07 20.72
CA TYR A 171 11.58 13.76 22.01
C TYR A 171 10.69 15.00 22.18
N SER A 172 9.83 15.28 21.20
CA SER A 172 8.87 16.39 21.28
C SER A 172 7.96 16.25 22.50
N LYS A 173 7.55 17.41 23.05
CA LYS A 173 6.48 17.48 24.07
C LYS A 173 5.09 17.36 23.45
N ASP A 174 4.97 17.56 22.15
CA ASP A 174 3.76 17.31 21.38
C ASP A 174 3.71 15.82 21.03
N ASP A 175 2.76 15.11 21.64
CA ASP A 175 2.59 13.68 21.45
C ASP A 175 2.00 13.33 20.07
N ASP A 176 1.27 14.25 19.43
CA ASP A 176 0.78 14.07 18.07
C ASP A 176 1.92 14.16 17.07
N LEU A 177 2.81 15.15 17.20
CA LEU A 177 4.02 15.25 16.39
C LEU A 177 4.90 14.01 16.52
N LYS A 178 5.12 13.55 17.76
CA LYS A 178 5.85 12.31 18.05
C LYS A 178 5.22 11.12 17.33
N ARG A 179 3.89 10.99 17.39
CA ARG A 179 3.17 9.86 16.78
C ARG A 179 3.17 9.92 15.25
N ILE A 180 2.91 11.09 14.68
CA ILE A 180 2.85 11.30 13.23
C ILE A 180 4.22 11.00 12.61
N PHE A 181 5.29 11.64 13.10
CA PHE A 181 6.63 11.40 12.54
C PHE A 181 7.18 10.02 12.88
N GLY A 182 6.81 9.47 14.05
CA GLY A 182 7.06 8.08 14.37
C GLY A 182 6.50 7.15 13.30
N ARG A 183 5.26 7.39 12.84
CA ARG A 183 4.63 6.60 11.77
C ARG A 183 5.21 6.89 10.40
N LEU A 184 5.43 8.14 10.03
CA LEU A 184 5.95 8.50 8.71
C LEU A 184 7.39 8.05 8.48
N ALA A 185 8.17 7.90 9.55
CA ALA A 185 9.50 7.31 9.50
C ALA A 185 9.50 5.79 9.31
N THR A 186 8.33 5.13 9.42
CA THR A 186 8.19 3.70 9.13
C THR A 186 7.83 3.48 7.67
N GLY A 187 8.53 2.55 7.02
CA GLY A 187 8.23 2.19 5.65
C GLY A 187 9.38 1.46 4.98
N ALA A 188 9.03 0.51 4.12
CA ALA A 188 9.95 -0.17 3.23
C ALA A 188 9.44 0.02 1.80
N THR A 189 9.97 1.01 1.09
CA THR A 189 9.77 1.14 -0.36
C THR A 189 11.07 0.74 -1.04
N SER A 190 10.99 -0.10 -2.07
CA SER A 190 12.18 -0.45 -2.83
C SER A 190 12.65 0.74 -3.66
N ASP A 191 13.97 0.90 -3.71
CA ASP A 191 14.63 1.86 -4.59
C ASP A 191 14.61 1.43 -6.07
N ASN A 192 14.24 0.18 -6.34
CA ASN A 192 14.21 -0.38 -7.68
C ASN A 192 12.78 -0.59 -8.19
N ASN A 193 12.44 0.05 -9.31
CA ASN A 193 11.13 -0.09 -9.95
C ASN A 193 10.83 -1.53 -10.42
N ASP A 194 11.84 -2.31 -10.78
CA ASP A 194 11.65 -3.72 -11.16
C ASP A 194 11.30 -4.59 -9.96
N ASP A 195 11.87 -4.28 -8.79
CA ASP A 195 11.50 -4.95 -7.54
C ASP A 195 10.08 -4.55 -7.11
N VAL A 196 9.66 -3.29 -7.32
CA VAL A 196 8.26 -2.84 -7.11
C VAL A 196 7.29 -3.60 -8.02
N LYS A 197 7.59 -3.73 -9.32
CA LYS A 197 6.79 -4.52 -10.27
C LYS A 197 6.72 -5.98 -9.86
N ARG A 198 7.87 -6.58 -9.53
CA ARG A 198 7.96 -8.00 -9.17
C ARG A 198 7.20 -8.29 -7.88
N THR A 199 7.32 -7.42 -6.88
CA THR A 199 6.57 -7.51 -5.63
C THR A 199 5.06 -7.45 -5.90
N SER A 200 4.60 -6.48 -6.69
CA SER A 200 3.16 -6.34 -7.04
C SER A 200 2.63 -7.56 -7.79
N LYS A 201 3.42 -8.10 -8.73
CA LYS A 201 3.06 -9.32 -9.47
C LYS A 201 2.94 -10.54 -8.55
N LEU A 202 3.93 -10.76 -7.69
CA LEU A 202 3.92 -11.91 -6.77
C LEU A 202 2.78 -11.81 -5.75
N HIS A 203 2.47 -10.60 -5.28
CA HIS A 203 1.33 -10.35 -4.39
C HIS A 203 0.01 -10.76 -5.04
N GLY A 204 -0.30 -10.24 -6.24
CA GLY A 204 -1.54 -10.63 -6.91
C GLY A 204 -1.57 -12.11 -7.32
N GLN A 205 -0.41 -12.75 -7.59
CA GLN A 205 -0.37 -14.21 -7.76
C GLN A 205 -0.78 -14.97 -6.49
N LEU A 206 -0.41 -14.49 -5.30
CA LEU A 206 -0.83 -15.10 -4.04
C LEU A 206 -2.35 -14.94 -3.83
N GLU A 207 -2.89 -13.75 -4.12
CA GLU A 207 -4.32 -13.44 -4.01
C GLU A 207 -5.16 -14.25 -5.02
N ASP A 208 -4.72 -14.32 -6.27
CA ASP A 208 -5.34 -15.14 -7.32
C ASP A 208 -5.38 -16.62 -6.90
N ILE A 209 -4.28 -17.18 -6.40
CA ILE A 209 -4.24 -18.58 -5.95
C ILE A 209 -5.22 -18.79 -4.79
N TYR A 210 -5.22 -17.90 -3.81
CA TYR A 210 -6.06 -18.04 -2.63
C TYR A 210 -7.55 -17.89 -2.96
N SER A 211 -7.93 -16.92 -3.79
CA SER A 211 -9.33 -16.63 -4.14
C SER A 211 -9.93 -17.63 -5.13
N THR A 212 -9.13 -18.18 -6.04
CA THR A 212 -9.63 -19.01 -7.16
C THR A 212 -9.42 -20.51 -6.97
N THR A 213 -8.71 -20.96 -5.93
CA THR A 213 -8.53 -22.39 -5.68
C THR A 213 -9.89 -23.08 -5.45
N LYS A 214 -10.02 -24.29 -5.97
CA LYS A 214 -11.24 -25.11 -5.86
C LYS A 214 -10.90 -26.51 -5.35
N VAL A 215 -11.80 -27.07 -4.56
CA VAL A 215 -11.76 -28.45 -4.08
C VAL A 215 -12.88 -29.23 -4.77
N CYS A 216 -12.54 -30.28 -5.51
CA CYS A 216 -13.51 -31.08 -6.27
C CYS A 216 -13.93 -32.35 -5.51
N GLU A 217 -15.15 -32.81 -5.74
CA GLU A 217 -15.64 -34.08 -5.18
C GLU A 217 -14.82 -35.27 -5.68
N LEU A 218 -14.60 -36.26 -4.82
CA LEU A 218 -13.85 -37.49 -5.17
C LEU A 218 -14.52 -38.27 -6.32
N ASN A 219 -15.86 -38.24 -6.36
CA ASN A 219 -16.65 -39.04 -7.31
C ASN A 219 -17.14 -38.20 -8.51
N ASP A 220 -16.91 -36.88 -8.51
CA ASP A 220 -17.32 -36.00 -9.60
C ASP A 220 -16.39 -34.78 -9.71
N ASN A 221 -15.40 -34.88 -10.59
CA ASN A 221 -14.45 -33.81 -10.87
C ASN A 221 -15.08 -32.54 -11.47
N LYS A 222 -16.36 -32.57 -11.86
CA LYS A 222 -17.07 -31.37 -12.32
C LYS A 222 -17.68 -30.58 -11.16
N LYS A 223 -17.86 -31.20 -10.00
CA LYS A 223 -18.43 -30.56 -8.82
C LYS A 223 -17.31 -30.06 -7.91
N CYS A 224 -16.96 -28.78 -8.05
CA CYS A 224 -15.87 -28.15 -7.30
C CYS A 224 -16.35 -26.92 -6.54
N TYR A 225 -15.74 -26.68 -5.38
CA TYR A 225 -16.12 -25.62 -4.47
C TYR A 225 -14.94 -24.75 -4.07
N THR A 226 -15.17 -23.45 -3.99
CA THR A 226 -14.20 -22.46 -3.50
C THR A 226 -14.20 -22.41 -1.97
N LEU A 227 -13.17 -21.77 -1.39
CA LEU A 227 -13.07 -21.61 0.06
C LEU A 227 -14.33 -20.98 0.65
N SER A 228 -14.67 -19.79 0.16
CA SER A 228 -15.88 -19.07 0.56
C SER A 228 -16.94 -19.12 -0.56
N PRO A 229 -18.23 -19.32 -0.22
CA PRO A 229 -18.75 -19.61 1.12
C PRO A 229 -18.74 -21.10 1.49
N TYR A 230 -18.42 -22.01 0.56
CA TYR A 230 -18.76 -23.43 0.71
C TYR A 230 -17.84 -24.20 1.67
N ILE A 231 -16.53 -24.22 1.43
CA ILE A 231 -15.60 -25.01 2.26
C ILE A 231 -15.57 -24.47 3.69
N GLU A 232 -15.61 -23.14 3.86
CA GLU A 232 -15.73 -22.51 5.18
C GLU A 232 -16.98 -22.96 5.93
N ARG A 233 -18.15 -22.92 5.26
CA ARG A 233 -19.41 -23.34 5.87
C ARG A 233 -19.42 -24.83 6.19
N LEU A 234 -18.90 -25.67 5.30
CA LEU A 234 -18.76 -27.11 5.51
C LEU A 234 -17.91 -27.38 6.75
N MET A 235 -16.73 -26.76 6.85
CA MET A 235 -15.85 -26.92 8.01
C MET A 235 -16.47 -26.40 9.33
N GLN A 236 -17.49 -25.55 9.26
CA GLN A 236 -18.21 -25.01 10.42
C GLN A 236 -19.33 -25.93 10.90
N ILE A 237 -20.10 -26.54 9.99
CA ILE A 237 -21.36 -27.23 10.35
C ILE A 237 -21.25 -28.75 10.31
N GLU A 238 -20.35 -29.29 9.47
CA GLU A 238 -20.24 -30.72 9.24
C GLU A 238 -19.60 -31.42 10.43
N LYS A 239 -20.04 -32.66 10.69
CA LYS A 239 -19.51 -33.50 11.77
C LYS A 239 -18.89 -34.80 11.27
N ASP A 240 -19.16 -35.17 10.02
CA ASP A 240 -18.52 -36.32 9.38
C ASP A 240 -17.01 -36.07 9.22
N TYR A 241 -16.21 -36.95 9.82
CA TYR A 241 -14.76 -36.83 9.85
C TYR A 241 -14.14 -36.90 8.45
N ASP A 242 -14.59 -37.86 7.63
CA ASP A 242 -14.05 -38.06 6.29
C ASP A 242 -14.38 -36.88 5.40
N ARG A 243 -15.55 -36.26 5.59
CA ARG A 243 -15.95 -35.07 4.86
C ARG A 243 -15.15 -33.84 5.24
N LEU A 244 -14.89 -33.65 6.54
CA LEU A 244 -13.99 -32.59 7.03
C LEU A 244 -12.56 -32.79 6.54
N LEU A 245 -12.06 -34.03 6.56
CA LEU A 245 -10.72 -34.37 6.08
C LEU A 245 -10.58 -34.10 4.58
N TRP A 246 -11.56 -34.50 3.76
CA TRP A 246 -11.59 -34.19 2.32
C TRP A 246 -11.50 -32.69 2.08
N ALA A 247 -12.30 -31.89 2.78
CA ALA A 247 -12.33 -30.43 2.61
C ALA A 247 -11.01 -29.79 3.04
N TRP A 248 -10.51 -30.14 4.24
CA TRP A 248 -9.26 -29.60 4.77
C TRP A 248 -8.07 -29.95 3.90
N LYS A 249 -7.92 -31.24 3.57
CA LYS A 249 -6.79 -31.72 2.78
C LYS A 249 -6.88 -31.21 1.34
N GLY A 250 -8.04 -31.29 0.72
CA GLY A 250 -8.24 -30.83 -0.65
C GLY A 250 -7.92 -29.34 -0.82
N TRP A 251 -8.28 -28.51 0.16
CA TRP A 251 -7.91 -27.09 0.16
C TRP A 251 -6.40 -26.88 0.29
N HIS A 252 -5.76 -27.53 1.29
CA HIS A 252 -4.32 -27.36 1.52
C HIS A 252 -3.47 -27.91 0.36
N ASP A 253 -3.87 -29.03 -0.24
CA ASP A 253 -3.20 -29.63 -1.38
C ASP A 253 -3.35 -28.75 -2.64
N GLY A 254 -4.52 -28.15 -2.85
CA GLY A 254 -4.81 -27.28 -4.00
C GLY A 254 -4.19 -25.89 -3.91
N CYS A 255 -4.22 -25.29 -2.72
CA CYS A 255 -3.78 -23.91 -2.47
C CYS A 255 -2.32 -23.86 -1.99
N GLY A 256 -1.99 -24.62 -0.94
CA GLY A 256 -0.70 -24.54 -0.23
C GLY A 256 0.50 -24.87 -1.11
N ASN A 257 0.39 -25.90 -1.95
CA ASN A 257 1.46 -26.29 -2.87
C ASN A 257 1.79 -25.18 -3.88
N LYS A 258 0.77 -24.47 -4.38
CA LYS A 258 0.93 -23.37 -5.33
C LYS A 258 1.46 -22.11 -4.65
N ILE A 259 0.98 -21.80 -3.45
CA ILE A 259 1.44 -20.64 -2.67
C ILE A 259 2.94 -20.75 -2.39
N ARG A 260 3.46 -21.94 -2.07
CA ARG A 260 4.88 -22.11 -1.66
C ARG A 260 5.88 -21.55 -2.68
N SER A 261 5.67 -21.79 -3.98
CA SER A 261 6.60 -21.34 -5.02
C SER A 261 6.57 -19.83 -5.27
N VAL A 262 5.48 -19.17 -4.90
CA VAL A 262 5.30 -17.71 -5.03
C VAL A 262 5.71 -16.98 -3.75
N TYR A 263 5.38 -17.55 -2.59
CA TYR A 263 5.61 -16.96 -1.28
C TYR A 263 7.11 -16.79 -0.96
N LEU A 264 7.95 -17.77 -1.29
CA LEU A 264 9.39 -17.69 -1.00
C LEU A 264 10.06 -16.51 -1.73
N PRO A 265 9.95 -16.36 -3.08
CA PRO A 265 10.46 -15.17 -3.76
C PRO A 265 9.83 -13.85 -3.28
N TYR A 266 8.56 -13.88 -2.87
CA TYR A 266 7.87 -12.70 -2.35
C TYR A 266 8.51 -12.23 -1.03
N ILE A 267 8.71 -13.14 -0.08
CA ILE A 267 9.36 -12.84 1.20
C ILE A 267 10.82 -12.43 1.01
N ASP A 268 11.55 -13.03 0.08
CA ASP A 268 12.93 -12.62 -0.21
C ASP A 268 13.00 -11.15 -0.68
N LEU A 269 12.08 -10.74 -1.55
CA LEU A 269 11.97 -9.35 -2.00
C LEU A 269 11.55 -8.41 -0.89
N LEU A 270 10.56 -8.79 -0.08
CA LEU A 270 10.14 -7.97 1.05
C LEU A 270 11.27 -7.79 2.08
N ASN A 271 12.01 -8.85 2.39
CA ASN A 271 13.20 -8.77 3.24
C ASN A 271 14.30 -7.90 2.65
N LYS A 272 14.53 -7.99 1.33
CA LYS A 272 15.47 -7.10 0.62
C LYS A 272 15.05 -5.64 0.78
N ASN A 273 13.78 -5.32 0.53
CA ASN A 273 13.23 -3.97 0.65
C ASN A 273 13.35 -3.45 2.10
N SER A 274 13.08 -4.30 3.10
CA SER A 274 13.25 -3.93 4.51
C SER A 274 14.71 -3.62 4.86
N LYS A 275 15.67 -4.40 4.36
CA LYS A 275 17.11 -4.15 4.54
C LYS A 275 17.57 -2.86 3.88
N GLU A 276 17.10 -2.57 2.67
CA GLU A 276 17.33 -1.28 1.99
C GLU A 276 16.89 -0.10 2.85
N ASN A 277 15.82 -0.29 3.64
CA ASN A 277 15.24 0.74 4.48
C ASN A 277 15.74 0.73 5.94
N GLY A 278 16.81 0.00 6.24
CA GLY A 278 17.48 0.02 7.55
C GLY A 278 16.89 -0.94 8.60
N TYR A 279 16.01 -1.86 8.19
CA TYR A 279 15.51 -2.93 9.05
C TYR A 279 16.35 -4.21 8.88
N HIS A 280 16.39 -5.06 9.90
CA HIS A 280 17.10 -6.34 9.79
C HIS A 280 16.43 -7.27 8.77
N ASP A 281 15.10 -7.31 8.81
CA ASP A 281 14.24 -8.11 7.96
C ASP A 281 12.83 -7.50 7.91
N LEU A 282 11.95 -8.19 7.20
CA LEU A 282 10.55 -7.84 7.07
C LEU A 282 9.80 -7.86 8.41
N ALA A 283 10.05 -8.86 9.25
CA ALA A 283 9.35 -8.99 10.54
C ALA A 283 9.66 -7.81 11.46
N VAL A 284 10.93 -7.39 11.52
CA VAL A 284 11.36 -6.21 12.27
C VAL A 284 10.71 -4.95 11.71
N SER A 285 10.66 -4.79 10.39
CA SER A 285 9.96 -3.68 9.73
C SER A 285 8.47 -3.59 10.08
N PHE A 286 7.84 -4.72 10.41
CA PHE A 286 6.44 -4.76 10.85
C PHE A 286 6.27 -4.56 12.36
N SER A 287 7.31 -4.78 13.17
CA SER A 287 7.25 -4.64 14.63
C SER A 287 7.54 -3.22 15.16
N THR A 288 7.98 -2.30 14.29
CA THR A 288 8.34 -0.91 14.61
C THR A 288 7.22 0.07 14.31
#